data_AF-A0A4S1E0R2-F1
#
_entry.id   AF-A0A4S1E0R2-F1
#
_cell.length_a   1.000
_cell.length_b   1.000
_cell.length_c   1.000
_cell.angle_alpha   90.00
_cell.angle_beta   90.00
_cell.angle_gamma   90.00
#
_symmetry.space_group_name_H-M   'P 1'
#
loop_
_entity.id
_entity.type
_entity.pdbx_description
1 polymer ?
#
loop_
_entity_poly.entity_id
_entity_poly.type
_entity_poly.pdbx_seq_one_letter_code
_entity_poly.pdbx_strand_id
1 'polypeptide(L)'
;MEQNEVIQISKKYPLAFKSMNSSLVDQFFTKNATKTGFMYDYELSKWGDINTVGVSDLKNWVVDYNKNDVMPDSEIKVDILDLQEKIAIVKLEMDWAPNKKGCDYLFLIKENSWLIDKILWQSIL
;
A
#
# COMPACT_ATOMS: atom_id res chain seq x y z
N MET A 1 -2.92 0.21 -22.29
CA MET A 1 -1.61 -0.45 -22.02
C MET A 1 -1.02 0.08 -20.72
N GLU A 2 -0.91 1.41 -20.54
CA GLU A 2 -0.37 2.03 -19.32
C GLU A 2 -1.24 1.83 -18.06
N GLN A 3 -2.57 1.89 -18.17
CA GLN A 3 -3.46 1.62 -17.03
C GLN A 3 -3.25 0.22 -16.44
N ASN A 4 -3.06 -0.79 -17.29
CA ASN A 4 -2.79 -2.15 -16.82
C ASN A 4 -1.46 -2.20 -16.06
N GLU A 5 -0.43 -1.51 -16.54
CA GLU A 5 0.86 -1.44 -15.85
C GLU A 5 0.71 -0.79 -14.47
N VAL A 6 0.04 0.37 -14.38
CA VAL A 6 -0.24 1.06 -13.11
C VAL A 6 -0.99 0.15 -12.13
N ILE A 7 -2.00 -0.59 -12.58
CA ILE A 7 -2.73 -1.56 -11.76
C ILE A 7 -1.80 -2.68 -11.28
N GLN A 8 -0.97 -3.24 -12.16
CA GLN A 8 -0.06 -4.33 -11.79
C GLN A 8 0.99 -3.87 -10.77
N ILE A 9 1.56 -2.68 -10.93
CA ILE A 9 2.52 -2.10 -9.99
C ILE A 9 1.85 -1.79 -8.65
N SER A 10 0.63 -1.23 -8.67
CA SER A 10 -0.12 -0.95 -7.44
C SER A 10 -0.39 -2.22 -6.63
N LYS A 11 -0.63 -3.36 -7.30
CA LYS A 11 -0.80 -4.67 -6.64
C LYS A 11 0.50 -5.26 -6.06
N LYS A 12 1.68 -4.76 -6.44
CA LYS A 12 2.96 -5.20 -5.85
C LYS A 12 3.13 -4.77 -4.40
N TYR A 13 2.52 -3.64 -4.01
CA TYR A 13 2.52 -3.18 -2.63
C TYR A 13 1.87 -4.18 -1.66
N PRO A 14 0.57 -4.52 -1.77
CA PRO A 14 -0.04 -5.49 -0.86
C PRO A 14 0.56 -6.90 -1.02
N LEU A 15 1.02 -7.27 -2.22
CA LEU A 15 1.77 -8.51 -2.43
C LEU A 15 3.07 -8.56 -1.62
N ALA A 16 3.78 -7.43 -1.48
CA ALA A 16 4.97 -7.36 -0.64
C ALA A 16 4.66 -7.80 0.80
N PHE A 17 3.60 -7.25 1.38
CA PHE A 17 3.15 -7.61 2.72
C PHE A 17 2.68 -9.07 2.81
N LYS A 18 1.81 -9.52 1.90
CA LYS A 18 1.26 -10.88 1.92
C LYS A 18 2.35 -11.95 1.79
N SER A 19 3.32 -11.73 0.90
CA SER A 19 4.45 -12.64 0.68
C SER A 19 5.65 -12.40 1.61
N MET A 20 5.57 -11.41 2.50
CA MET A 20 6.68 -10.95 3.34
C MET A 20 7.98 -10.67 2.58
N ASN A 21 7.87 -10.24 1.32
CA ASN A 21 9.01 -10.06 0.43
C ASN A 21 9.39 -8.59 0.29
N SER A 22 10.36 -8.14 1.09
CA SER A 22 10.84 -6.77 1.08
C SER A 22 11.58 -6.37 -0.20
N SER A 23 12.03 -7.32 -1.03
CA SER A 23 12.65 -7.00 -2.33
C SER A 23 11.65 -6.36 -3.31
N LEU A 24 10.34 -6.60 -3.12
CA LEU A 24 9.31 -5.92 -3.90
C LEU A 24 9.25 -4.42 -3.58
N VAL A 25 9.65 -4.02 -2.37
CA VAL A 25 9.78 -2.59 -2.03
C VAL A 25 10.92 -1.98 -2.84
N ASP A 26 12.08 -2.65 -2.90
CA ASP A 26 13.24 -2.16 -3.65
C ASP A 26 12.98 -2.02 -5.15
N GLN A 27 12.09 -2.84 -5.71
CA GLN A 27 11.78 -2.87 -7.15
C GLN A 27 10.70 -1.88 -7.56
N PHE A 28 9.70 -1.66 -6.70
CA PHE A 28 8.45 -0.98 -7.09
C PHE A 28 8.20 0.33 -6.36
N PHE A 29 9.12 0.77 -5.50
CA PHE A 29 9.01 2.03 -4.77
C PHE A 29 10.15 2.97 -5.13
N THR A 30 9.90 4.28 -5.05
CA THR A 30 10.96 5.27 -5.13
C THR A 30 11.85 5.18 -3.88
N LYS A 31 13.11 5.62 -3.97
CA LYS A 31 14.07 5.56 -2.86
C LYS A 31 13.63 6.38 -1.64
N ASN A 32 12.80 7.40 -1.86
CA ASN A 32 12.31 8.30 -0.83
C ASN A 32 10.83 8.05 -0.52
N ALA A 33 10.29 6.89 -0.90
CA ALA A 33 8.87 6.65 -0.73
C ALA A 33 8.44 6.69 0.73
N THR A 34 7.24 7.19 0.95
CA THR A 34 6.67 7.34 2.30
C THR A 34 5.30 6.69 2.40
N LYS A 35 4.99 6.19 3.59
CA LYS A 35 3.66 5.69 3.93
C LYS A 35 3.17 6.43 5.17
N THR A 36 2.07 7.18 5.03
CA THR A 36 1.49 8.00 6.09
C THR A 36 0.02 7.66 6.27
N GLY A 37 -0.46 7.50 7.51
CA GLY A 37 -1.86 7.19 7.71
C GLY A 37 -2.30 7.00 9.15
N PHE A 38 -3.52 6.49 9.30
CA PHE A 38 -4.24 6.39 10.56
C PHE A 38 -4.83 4.99 10.74
N MET A 39 -4.52 4.33 11.86
CA MET A 39 -5.16 3.08 12.24
C MET A 39 -6.37 3.39 13.11
N TYR A 40 -7.49 2.71 12.86
CA TYR A 40 -8.59 2.67 13.81
C TYR A 40 -8.38 1.53 14.82
N ASP A 41 -8.44 1.87 16.10
CA ASP A 41 -8.48 0.91 17.18
C ASP A 41 -9.93 0.46 17.37
N TYR A 42 -10.24 -0.75 16.91
CA TYR A 42 -11.58 -1.33 16.97
C TYR A 42 -11.99 -1.71 18.39
N GLU A 43 -11.04 -1.97 19.29
CA GLU A 43 -11.34 -2.32 20.69
C GLU A 43 -11.70 -1.06 21.48
N LEU A 44 -10.94 0.02 21.27
CA LEU A 44 -11.16 1.31 21.94
C LEU A 44 -12.11 2.24 21.19
N SER A 45 -12.56 1.84 19.99
CA SER A 45 -13.42 2.63 19.11
C SER A 45 -12.92 4.07 18.89
N LYS A 46 -11.62 4.20 18.60
CA LYS A 46 -10.98 5.51 18.40
C LYS A 46 -9.91 5.46 17.31
N TRP A 47 -9.67 6.61 16.70
CA TRP A 47 -8.53 6.80 15.80
C TRP A 47 -7.23 6.91 16.61
N GLY A 48 -6.19 6.22 16.13
CA GLY A 48 -4.82 6.43 16.59
C GLY A 48 -4.21 7.71 16.01
N ASP A 49 -3.02 8.06 16.51
CA ASP A 49 -2.24 9.16 15.97
C ASP A 49 -1.74 8.88 14.55
N ILE A 50 -1.36 9.95 13.84
CA ILE A 50 -0.73 9.84 12.54
C ILE A 50 0.59 9.05 12.64
N ASN A 51 0.76 8.09 11.75
CA ASN A 51 2.00 7.34 11.62
C ASN A 51 2.60 7.60 10.23
N THR A 52 3.88 7.97 10.18
CA THR A 52 4.63 8.11 8.92
C THR A 52 5.90 7.27 8.99
N VAL A 53 6.12 6.47 7.94
CA VAL A 53 7.32 5.67 7.77
C VAL A 53 7.95 5.91 6.40
N GLY A 54 9.28 5.82 6.35
CA GLY A 54 10.04 5.80 5.10
C GLY A 54 10.29 4.38 4.59
N VAL A 55 10.98 4.25 3.46
CA VAL A 55 11.28 2.97 2.79
C VAL A 55 11.93 1.94 3.70
N SER A 56 12.92 2.33 4.52
CA SER A 56 13.62 1.37 5.40
C SER A 56 12.68 0.73 6.42
N ASP A 57 11.82 1.54 7.06
CA ASP A 57 10.85 1.06 8.03
C ASP A 57 9.72 0.27 7.35
N LEU A 58 9.31 0.69 6.15
CA LEU A 58 8.35 -0.03 5.33
C LEU A 58 8.82 -1.46 5.03
N LYS A 59 10.12 -1.65 4.72
CA LYS A 59 10.71 -2.97 4.50
C LYS A 59 10.64 -3.85 5.75
N ASN A 60 10.87 -3.26 6.94
CA ASN A 60 10.72 -3.98 8.20
C ASN A 60 9.26 -4.39 8.42
N TRP A 61 8.32 -3.49 8.15
CA TRP A 61 6.89 -3.80 8.24
C TRP A 61 6.47 -4.93 7.30
N VAL A 62 6.97 -4.94 6.07
CA VAL A 62 6.69 -6.00 5.09
C VAL A 62 7.07 -7.38 5.63
N VAL A 63 8.24 -7.51 6.26
CA VAL A 63 8.70 -8.82 6.77
C VAL A 63 8.04 -9.23 8.09
N ASP A 64 7.47 -8.28 8.82
CA ASP A 64 6.88 -8.51 10.14
C ASP A 64 5.35 -8.70 10.10
N TYR A 65 4.66 -7.97 9.22
CA TYR A 65 3.20 -7.84 9.26
C TYR A 65 2.49 -9.20 9.12
N ASN A 66 2.89 -10.01 8.14
CA ASN A 66 2.20 -11.26 7.81
C ASN A 66 2.84 -12.51 8.42
N LYS A 67 3.67 -12.39 9.46
CA LYS A 67 4.38 -13.55 10.09
C LYS A 67 3.44 -14.64 10.60
N ASN A 68 2.24 -14.27 11.00
CA ASN A 68 1.20 -15.19 11.49
C ASN A 68 0.08 -15.41 10.47
N ASP A 69 0.34 -15.14 9.18
CA ASP A 69 -0.63 -15.21 8.07
C ASP A 69 -1.93 -14.45 8.37
N VAL A 70 -1.80 -13.23 8.89
CA VAL A 70 -2.94 -12.39 9.28
C VAL A 70 -3.67 -11.81 8.07
N MET A 71 -3.01 -11.63 6.93
CA MET A 71 -3.62 -11.09 5.73
C MET A 71 -4.51 -12.15 5.08
N PRO A 72 -5.83 -11.95 4.95
CA PRO A 72 -6.68 -12.90 4.26
C PRO A 72 -6.42 -12.92 2.75
N ASP A 73 -6.76 -14.03 2.10
CA ASP A 73 -6.81 -14.13 0.63
C ASP A 73 -8.09 -13.44 0.11
N SER A 74 -8.12 -12.10 0.23
CA SER A 74 -9.22 -11.25 -0.21
C SER A 74 -8.94 -10.61 -1.57
N GLU A 75 -10.00 -10.26 -2.30
CA GLU A 75 -9.86 -9.49 -3.53
C GLU A 75 -9.38 -8.06 -3.21
N ILE A 76 -8.34 -7.62 -3.91
CA ILE A 76 -7.88 -6.23 -3.86
C ILE A 76 -8.65 -5.44 -4.90
N LYS A 77 -9.54 -4.56 -4.44
CA LYS A 77 -10.22 -3.60 -5.32
C LYS A 77 -9.25 -2.50 -5.70
N VAL A 78 -9.12 -2.22 -7.00
CA VAL A 78 -8.20 -1.21 -7.54
C VAL A 78 -8.99 -0.22 -8.39
N ASP A 79 -8.97 1.05 -8.00
CA ASP A 79 -9.59 2.14 -8.75
C ASP A 79 -8.51 3.16 -9.14
N ILE A 80 -8.30 3.40 -10.44
CA ILE A 80 -7.45 4.52 -10.91
C ILE A 80 -8.28 5.80 -10.80
N LEU A 81 -7.82 6.74 -9.97
CA LEU A 81 -8.50 8.02 -9.75
C LEU A 81 -8.04 9.09 -10.74
N ASP A 82 -6.76 9.08 -11.09
CA ASP A 82 -6.17 9.96 -12.10
C ASP A 82 -4.95 9.27 -12.73
N LEU A 83 -4.73 9.54 -14.01
CA LEU A 83 -3.59 9.04 -14.78
C LEU A 83 -3.15 10.10 -15.79
N GLN A 84 -1.90 10.52 -15.65
CA GLN A 84 -1.20 11.40 -16.59
C GLN A 84 0.07 10.69 -17.10
N GLU A 85 0.79 11.30 -18.02
CA GLU A 85 1.99 10.70 -18.63
C GLU A 85 3.05 10.26 -17.60
N LYS A 86 3.20 11.04 -16.53
CA LYS A 86 4.29 10.88 -15.54
C LYS A 86 3.84 10.58 -14.12
N ILE A 87 2.55 10.68 -13.84
CA ILE A 87 1.99 10.50 -12.49
C ILE A 87 0.65 9.77 -12.56
N ALA A 88 0.32 9.03 -11.50
CA ALA A 88 -0.98 8.40 -11.33
C ALA A 88 -1.39 8.39 -9.87
N ILE A 89 -2.70 8.39 -9.63
CA ILE A 89 -3.29 8.21 -8.30
C ILE A 89 -4.19 6.99 -8.35
N VAL A 90 -3.93 6.02 -7.47
CA VAL A 90 -4.67 4.76 -7.39
C VAL A 90 -5.24 4.59 -5.99
N LYS A 91 -6.48 4.17 -5.87
CA LYS A 91 -7.09 3.74 -4.62
C LYS A 91 -7.10 2.21 -4.57
N LEU A 92 -6.62 1.66 -3.46
CA LEU A 92 -6.80 0.25 -3.11
C LEU A 92 -7.77 0.14 -1.94
N GLU A 93 -8.64 -0.85 -2.01
CA GLU A 93 -9.40 -1.33 -0.86
C GLU A 93 -9.23 -2.84 -0.73
N MET A 94 -8.90 -3.28 0.48
CA MET A 94 -8.70 -4.70 0.79
C MET A 94 -8.81 -4.94 2.29
N ASP A 95 -8.93 -6.21 2.67
CA ASP A 95 -8.79 -6.64 4.05
C ASP A 95 -7.31 -6.83 4.37
N TRP A 96 -6.81 -6.01 5.29
CA TRP A 96 -5.43 -6.10 5.78
C TRP A 96 -5.29 -7.16 6.88
N ALA A 97 -6.37 -7.43 7.62
CA ALA A 97 -6.50 -8.53 8.56
C ALA A 97 -7.98 -8.99 8.61
N PRO A 98 -8.34 -10.10 9.29
CA PRO A 98 -9.71 -10.59 9.28
C PRO A 98 -10.68 -9.53 9.84
N ASN A 99 -11.67 -9.16 9.04
CA ASN A 99 -12.65 -8.09 9.33
C ASN A 99 -12.03 -6.71 9.58
N LYS A 100 -10.80 -6.46 9.09
CA LYS A 100 -10.12 -5.17 9.19
C LYS A 100 -9.77 -4.66 7.80
N LYS A 101 -10.72 -3.91 7.22
CA LYS A 101 -10.57 -3.31 5.90
C LYS A 101 -9.76 -2.02 5.97
N GLY A 102 -8.99 -1.76 4.93
CA GLY A 102 -8.26 -0.50 4.77
C GLY A 102 -8.46 0.11 3.39
N CYS A 103 -8.17 1.41 3.32
CA CYS A 103 -8.14 2.21 2.11
C CYS A 103 -6.75 2.82 1.96
N ASP A 104 -6.12 2.59 0.82
CA ASP A 104 -4.77 3.06 0.54
C ASP A 104 -4.76 3.84 -0.78
N TYR A 105 -4.38 5.11 -0.73
CA TYR A 105 -4.14 5.94 -1.92
C TYR A 105 -2.65 5.89 -2.26
N LEU A 106 -2.32 5.34 -3.42
CA LEU A 106 -0.98 5.33 -3.96
C LEU A 106 -0.80 6.47 -4.95
N PHE A 107 0.28 7.22 -4.75
CA PHE A 107 0.79 8.18 -5.69
C PHE A 107 1.96 7.53 -6.39
N LEU A 108 1.81 7.31 -7.70
CA LEU A 108 2.83 6.71 -8.53
C LEU A 108 3.49 7.78 -9.41
N ILE A 109 4.77 7.60 -9.67
CA ILE A 109 5.55 8.40 -10.61
C ILE A 109 6.17 7.50 -11.68
N LYS A 110 6.37 8.03 -12.88
CA LYS A 110 7.00 7.30 -13.99
C LYS A 110 8.35 7.92 -14.35
N GLU A 111 9.42 7.20 -14.03
CA GLU A 111 10.76 7.49 -14.55
C GLU A 111 10.97 6.71 -15.86
N ASN A 112 11.57 5.52 -15.76
CA ASN A 112 11.65 4.52 -16.81
C ASN A 112 10.52 3.48 -16.71
N SER A 113 10.05 3.23 -15.48
CA SER A 113 8.91 2.40 -15.13
C SER A 113 8.08 3.13 -14.07
N TRP A 114 6.84 2.69 -13.87
CA TRP A 114 6.02 3.18 -12.76
C TRP A 114 6.57 2.72 -11.41
N LEU A 115 6.64 3.64 -10.46
CA LEU A 115 7.08 3.41 -9.09
C LEU A 115 6.12 4.07 -8.12
N ILE A 116 5.94 3.47 -6.95
CA ILE A 116 5.15 4.02 -5.85
C ILE A 116 6.02 5.01 -5.08
N ASP A 117 5.58 6.26 -5.01
CA ASP A 117 6.29 7.34 -4.30
C ASP A 117 5.67 7.65 -2.94
N LYS A 118 4.34 7.62 -2.84
CA LYS A 118 3.66 7.92 -1.59
C LYS A 118 2.43 7.06 -1.40
N ILE A 119 2.19 6.66 -0.16
CA ILE A 119 0.97 5.97 0.25
C ILE A 119 0.31 6.77 1.36
N LEU A 120 -0.95 7.14 1.16
CA LEU A 120 -1.83 7.63 2.23
C LEU A 120 -2.83 6.54 2.58
N TRP A 121 -2.94 6.15 3.86
CA TRP A 121 -3.77 5.02 4.26
C TRP A 121 -4.65 5.31 5.47
N GLN A 122 -5.77 4.60 5.56
CA GLN A 122 -6.59 4.54 6.78
C GLN A 122 -7.42 3.26 6.87
N SER A 123 -7.86 2.90 8.08
CA SER A 123 -8.90 1.89 8.27
C SER A 123 -10.25 2.32 7.66
N ILE A 124 -11.08 1.36 7.28
CA ILE A 124 -12.48 1.59 6.89
C ILE A 124 -13.38 1.06 8.01
N LEU A 125 -14.37 1.87 8.42
CA LEU A 125 -15.35 1.55 9.47
C LEU A 125 -16.62 0.91 8.89
#